data_AF-A0A1M7S464-F1
#
_entry.id   AF-A0A1M7S464-F1
#
_cell.length_a   1.000
_cell.length_b   1.000
_cell.length_c   1.000
_cell.angle_alpha   90.00
_cell.angle_beta   90.00
_cell.angle_gamma   90.00
#
_symmetry.space_group_name_H-M   'P 1'
#
loop_
_entity.id
_entity.type
_entity.pdbx_description
1 polymer ?
#
loop_
_entity_poly.entity_id
_entity_poly.type
_entity_poly.pdbx_seq_one_letter_code
_entity_poly.pdbx_strand_id
1 'polypeptide(L)'
;MTNQLIPERLKSARESLGISMAEAARRLNLSKIGYCRYEYGDRTPSPQTVEVIARVLGTSVAYLTGESEDMKPDFIMISKKEAPELFELIETLSTYNSATQKRLLAYAQRLNSKPQK
;
A
#
# COMPACT_ATOMS: atom_id res chain seq x y z
N MET A 1 -14.10 -20.26 -4.81
CA MET A 1 -12.68 -20.13 -4.44
C MET A 1 -12.62 -19.20 -3.24
N THR A 2 -12.23 -19.68 -2.06
CA THR A 2 -12.11 -18.85 -0.85
C THR A 2 -10.88 -17.96 -0.99
N ASN A 3 -11.09 -16.64 -1.11
CA ASN A 3 -10.02 -15.65 -1.20
C ASN A 3 -9.36 -15.48 0.17
N GLN A 4 -8.48 -16.42 0.51
CA GLN A 4 -7.90 -16.53 1.85
C GLN A 4 -6.51 -15.88 1.85
N LEU A 5 -6.24 -15.08 2.89
CA LEU A 5 -4.95 -14.43 3.09
C LEU A 5 -3.81 -15.47 3.10
N ILE A 6 -2.75 -15.21 2.33
CA ILE A 6 -1.52 -16.02 2.33
C ILE A 6 -0.55 -15.45 3.37
N PRO A 7 -0.23 -16.19 4.46
CA PRO A 7 0.60 -15.69 5.55
C PRO A 7 2.01 -15.25 5.12
N GLU A 8 2.62 -15.96 4.17
CA GLU A 8 3.94 -15.67 3.63
C GLU A 8 3.97 -14.33 2.88
N ARG A 9 2.88 -14.00 2.18
CA ARG A 9 2.73 -12.72 1.47
C ARG A 9 2.48 -11.57 2.43
N LEU A 10 1.72 -11.80 3.51
CA LEU A 10 1.58 -10.84 4.59
C LEU A 10 2.94 -10.52 5.24
N LYS A 11 3.74 -11.55 5.53
CA LYS A 11 5.08 -11.40 6.07
C LYS A 11 5.98 -10.61 5.12
N SER A 12 5.96 -10.95 3.83
CA SER A 12 6.74 -10.24 2.79
C SER A 12 6.32 -8.76 2.67
N ALA A 13 5.01 -8.49 2.76
CA ALA A 13 4.47 -7.13 2.76
C ALA A 13 4.93 -6.30 3.96
N ARG A 14 5.03 -6.92 5.14
CA ARG A 14 5.59 -6.27 6.32
C ARG A 14 7.09 -6.00 6.18
N GLU A 15 7.84 -6.97 5.66
CA GLU A 15 9.29 -6.91 5.55
C GLU A 15 9.77 -5.88 4.52
N SER A 16 9.02 -5.65 3.44
CA SER A 16 9.33 -4.57 2.49
C SER A 16 9.31 -3.17 3.11
N LEU A 17 8.50 -2.98 4.15
CA LEU A 17 8.42 -1.74 4.90
C LEU A 17 9.50 -1.63 5.99
N GLY A 18 10.27 -2.69 6.22
CA GLY A 18 11.28 -2.74 7.27
C GLY A 18 10.72 -2.63 8.70
N ILE A 19 9.43 -2.95 8.90
CA ILE A 19 8.76 -2.82 10.21
C ILE A 19 8.64 -4.15 10.95
N SER A 20 8.61 -4.08 12.29
CA SER A 20 8.38 -5.25 13.15
C SER A 20 6.91 -5.67 13.17
N MET A 21 6.62 -6.91 13.58
CA MET A 21 5.24 -7.40 13.79
C MET A 21 4.47 -6.53 14.80
N ALA A 22 5.16 -5.99 15.82
CA ALA A 22 4.54 -5.12 16.82
C ALA A 22 4.14 -3.76 16.21
N GLU A 23 4.99 -3.20 15.37
CA GLU A 23 4.70 -1.94 14.66
C GLU A 23 3.59 -2.14 13.63
N ALA A 24 3.59 -3.24 12.88
CA ALA A 24 2.50 -3.59 11.97
C ALA A 24 1.17 -3.73 12.72
N ALA A 25 1.15 -4.44 13.84
CA ALA A 25 -0.04 -4.56 14.69
C ALA A 25 -0.54 -3.20 15.18
N ARG A 26 0.37 -2.31 15.60
CA ARG A 26 0.04 -0.94 16.04
C ARG A 26 -0.61 -0.13 14.91
N ARG A 27 -0.06 -0.18 13.70
CA ARG A 27 -0.61 0.52 12.52
C ARG A 27 -1.98 -0.02 12.10
N LEU A 28 -2.20 -1.32 12.28
CA LEU A 28 -3.47 -1.99 11.97
C LEU A 28 -4.50 -1.86 13.10
N ASN A 29 -4.16 -1.20 14.21
CA ASN A 29 -4.97 -1.14 15.43
C ASN A 29 -5.38 -2.54 15.96
N LEU A 30 -4.44 -3.49 15.88
CA LEU A 30 -4.59 -4.87 16.33
C LEU A 30 -3.67 -5.15 17.52
N SER A 31 -4.00 -6.19 18.30
CA SER A 31 -3.06 -6.72 19.28
C SER A 31 -1.91 -7.43 18.57
N LYS A 32 -0.70 -7.36 19.15
CA LYS A 32 0.49 -8.07 18.64
C LYS A 32 0.20 -9.56 18.40
N ILE A 33 -0.45 -10.21 19.37
CA ILE A 33 -0.84 -11.63 19.28
C ILE A 33 -1.82 -11.86 18.12
N GLY A 34 -2.80 -10.96 17.95
CA GLY A 34 -3.78 -11.04 16.86
C GLY A 34 -3.12 -10.98 15.48
N TYR A 35 -2.18 -10.06 15.31
CA TYR A 35 -1.40 -9.95 14.07
C TYR A 35 -0.49 -11.17 13.82
N CYS A 36 0.23 -11.63 14.84
CA CYS A 36 1.09 -12.82 14.72
C CYS A 36 0.30 -14.05 14.27
N ARG A 37 -0.93 -14.25 14.77
CA ARG A 37 -1.80 -15.35 14.32
C ARG A 37 -2.18 -15.28 12.84
N TYR A 38 -2.22 -14.09 12.25
CA TYR A 38 -2.42 -13.94 10.80
C TYR A 38 -1.15 -14.32 10.02
N GLU A 39 0.03 -13.88 10.47
CA GLU A 39 1.31 -14.26 9.84
C GLU A 39 1.67 -15.74 10.02
N TYR A 40 1.15 -16.42 11.06
CA TYR A 40 1.35 -17.86 11.25
C TYR A 40 0.28 -18.71 10.55
N GLY A 41 -0.78 -18.11 10.02
CA GLY A 41 -1.91 -18.85 9.42
C GLY A 41 -2.86 -19.50 10.43
N ASP A 42 -2.64 -19.30 11.74
CA ASP A 42 -3.50 -19.81 12.82
C ASP A 42 -4.91 -19.21 12.80
N ARG A 43 -5.06 -18.03 12.18
CA ARG A 43 -6.34 -17.33 12.08
C ARG A 43 -6.54 -16.77 10.68
N THR A 44 -7.76 -16.91 10.17
CA THR A 44 -8.18 -16.27 8.93
C THR A 44 -8.84 -14.91 9.23
N PRO A 45 -8.32 -13.79 8.70
CA PRO A 45 -8.96 -12.49 8.82
C PRO A 45 -10.25 -12.41 7.97
N SER A 46 -11.15 -11.49 8.30
CA SER A 46 -12.28 -11.18 7.42
C SER A 46 -11.81 -10.45 6.16
N PRO A 47 -12.57 -10.49 5.04
CA PRO A 47 -12.21 -9.74 3.82
C PRO A 47 -11.97 -8.25 4.08
N GLN A 48 -12.80 -7.63 4.93
CA GLN A 48 -12.64 -6.23 5.38
C GLN A 48 -11.30 -6.00 6.09
N THR A 49 -10.86 -6.97 6.90
CA THR A 49 -9.57 -6.90 7.59
C THR A 49 -8.42 -7.01 6.59
N VAL A 50 -8.54 -7.86 5.56
CA VAL A 50 -7.54 -7.98 4.49
C VAL A 50 -7.40 -6.68 3.71
N GLU A 51 -8.50 -5.99 3.40
CA GLU A 51 -8.47 -4.67 2.76
C GLU A 51 -7.74 -3.62 3.62
N VAL A 52 -7.99 -3.61 4.93
CA VAL A 52 -7.30 -2.71 5.87
C VAL A 52 -5.81 -3.04 5.92
N ILE A 53 -5.46 -4.33 5.95
CA ILE A 53 -4.07 -4.80 5.93
C ILE A 53 -3.37 -4.33 4.65
N ALA A 54 -3.99 -4.54 3.49
CA ALA A 54 -3.47 -4.12 2.20
C ALA A 54 -3.17 -2.61 2.20
N ARG A 55 -4.15 -1.81 2.62
CA ARG A 55 -4.04 -0.36 2.71
C ARG A 55 -2.91 0.12 3.63
N VAL A 56 -2.81 -0.46 4.83
CA VAL A 56 -1.84 -0.02 5.85
C VAL A 56 -0.42 -0.48 5.54
N LEU A 57 -0.27 -1.67 4.94
CA LEU A 57 1.03 -2.20 4.54
C LEU A 57 1.46 -1.74 3.14
N GLY A 58 0.66 -0.92 2.46
CA GLY A 58 1.00 -0.39 1.14
C GLY A 58 1.09 -1.48 0.07
N THR A 59 0.19 -2.47 0.12
CA THR A 59 0.10 -3.58 -0.85
C THR A 59 -1.33 -3.69 -1.39
N SER A 60 -1.55 -4.55 -2.38
CA SER A 60 -2.89 -4.89 -2.89
C SER A 60 -3.50 -6.09 -2.16
N VAL A 61 -4.84 -6.16 -2.12
CA VAL A 61 -5.56 -7.36 -1.65
C VAL A 61 -5.25 -8.55 -2.56
N ALA A 62 -5.19 -8.30 -3.87
CA ALA A 62 -4.86 -9.31 -4.87
C ALA A 62 -3.49 -9.95 -4.62
N TYR A 63 -2.49 -9.16 -4.21
CA TYR A 63 -1.22 -9.70 -3.75
C TYR A 63 -1.40 -10.56 -2.51
N LEU A 64 -2.06 -10.04 -1.48
CA LEU A 64 -2.22 -10.76 -0.21
C LEU A 64 -2.98 -12.08 -0.32
N THR A 65 -3.86 -12.25 -1.31
CA THR A 65 -4.69 -13.47 -1.48
C THR A 65 -4.23 -14.41 -2.59
N GLY A 66 -3.18 -14.07 -3.34
CA GLY A 66 -2.68 -14.95 -4.42
C GLY A 66 -3.19 -14.63 -5.82
N GLU A 67 -4.03 -13.60 -5.98
CA GLU A 67 -4.61 -13.23 -7.28
C GLU A 67 -3.62 -12.48 -8.19
N SER A 68 -2.61 -11.83 -7.61
CA SER A 68 -1.56 -11.08 -8.33
C SER A 68 -0.19 -11.30 -7.71
N GLU A 69 0.87 -11.28 -8.50
CA GLU A 69 2.26 -11.20 -8.01
C GLU A 69 2.72 -9.74 -7.80
N ASP A 70 1.94 -8.76 -8.25
CA ASP A 70 2.27 -7.34 -8.06
C ASP A 70 1.91 -6.90 -6.64
N MET A 71 2.96 -6.72 -5.84
CA MET A 71 2.87 -6.24 -4.47
C MET A 71 2.52 -4.75 -4.38
N LYS A 72 2.54 -4.00 -5.49
CA LYS A 72 2.20 -2.58 -5.46
C LYS A 72 0.74 -2.37 -5.03
N PRO A 73 0.47 -1.27 -4.31
CA PRO A 73 -0.89 -0.92 -3.98
C PRO A 73 -1.60 -0.36 -5.21
N ASP A 74 -2.88 -0.67 -5.34
CA ASP A 74 -3.73 -0.15 -6.43
C ASP A 74 -4.05 1.35 -6.27
N PHE A 75 -3.91 1.87 -5.05
CA PHE A 75 -4.18 3.26 -4.71
C PHE A 75 -3.17 3.78 -3.69
N ILE A 76 -2.91 5.09 -3.73
CA ILE A 76 -2.05 5.79 -2.78
C ILE A 76 -2.94 6.71 -1.94
N MET A 77 -2.82 6.64 -0.60
CA MET A 77 -3.48 7.61 0.28
C MET A 77 -2.54 8.78 0.56
N ILE A 78 -3.07 9.99 0.40
CA ILE A 78 -2.35 11.23 0.67
C ILE A 78 -3.17 12.05 1.65
N SER A 79 -2.58 12.30 2.82
CA SER A 79 -3.19 13.13 3.84
C SER A 79 -2.96 14.60 3.52
N LYS A 80 -4.05 15.35 3.31
CA LYS A 80 -3.99 16.81 3.10
C LYS A 80 -3.26 17.54 4.25
N LYS A 81 -3.34 17.00 5.47
CA LYS A 81 -2.69 17.57 6.66
C LYS A 81 -1.18 17.32 6.67
N GLU A 82 -0.74 16.14 6.24
CA GLU A 82 0.67 15.73 6.34
C GLU A 82 1.48 16.11 5.10
N ALA A 83 0.84 16.18 3.93
CA ALA A 83 1.47 16.51 2.65
C ALA A 83 0.56 17.41 1.80
N PRO A 84 0.34 18.67 2.21
CA PRO A 84 -0.58 19.58 1.52
C PRO A 84 -0.15 19.84 0.07
N GLU A 85 1.15 19.97 -0.22
CA GLU A 85 1.63 20.24 -1.58
C GLU A 85 1.37 19.07 -2.53
N LEU A 86 1.56 17.83 -2.07
CA LEU A 86 1.26 16.63 -2.87
C LEU A 86 -0.25 16.49 -3.11
N PHE A 87 -1.05 16.83 -2.10
CA PHE A 87 -2.51 16.79 -2.20
C PHE A 87 -3.02 17.78 -3.26
N GLU A 88 -2.65 19.05 -3.14
CA GLU A 88 -3.06 20.12 -4.07
C GLU A 88 -2.56 19.86 -5.50
N LEU A 89 -1.36 19.29 -5.65
CA LEU A 89 -0.83 18.88 -6.95
C LEU A 89 -1.74 17.84 -7.61
N ILE A 90 -2.08 16.76 -6.91
CA ILE A 90 -2.90 15.69 -7.48
C ILE A 90 -4.31 16.17 -7.76
N GLU A 91 -4.90 16.97 -6.85
CA GLU A 91 -6.20 17.60 -7.06
C GLU A 91 -6.20 18.43 -8.35
N THR A 92 -5.18 19.27 -8.54
CA THR A 92 -5.01 20.06 -9.77
C THR A 92 -4.87 19.16 -11.00
N LEU A 93 -3.98 18.17 -10.96
CA LEU A 93 -3.71 17.27 -12.09
C LEU A 93 -4.94 16.41 -12.47
N SER A 94 -5.79 16.09 -11.50
CA SER A 94 -7.01 15.32 -11.73
C SER A 94 -8.01 16.06 -12.63
N THR A 95 -7.96 17.39 -12.68
CA THR A 95 -8.83 18.22 -13.54
C THR A 95 -8.37 18.26 -15.00
N TYR A 96 -7.14 17.84 -15.29
CA TYR A 96 -6.56 17.89 -16.63
C TYR A 96 -6.92 16.66 -17.46
N ASN A 97 -6.93 16.81 -18.78
CA ASN A 97 -7.15 15.67 -19.67
C ASN A 97 -5.96 14.69 -19.66
N SER A 98 -6.19 13.48 -20.14
CA SER A 98 -5.19 12.39 -20.17
C SER A 98 -3.91 12.76 -20.93
N ALA A 99 -3.99 13.56 -22.00
CA ALA A 99 -2.80 13.94 -22.77
C ALA A 99 -1.88 14.88 -21.97
N THR A 100 -2.47 15.86 -21.27
CA THR A 100 -1.72 16.76 -20.39
C THR A 100 -1.14 16.01 -19.19
N GLN A 101 -1.92 15.12 -18.56
CA GLN A 101 -1.43 14.26 -17.47
C GLN A 101 -0.21 13.42 -17.90
N LYS A 102 -0.25 12.81 -19.10
CA LYS A 102 0.89 12.06 -19.66
C LYS A 102 2.13 12.92 -19.88
N ARG A 103 1.97 14.14 -20.39
CA ARG A 103 3.09 15.08 -20.59
C ARG A 103 3.74 15.47 -19.27
N LEU A 104 2.92 15.76 -18.25
CA LEU A 104 3.41 16.12 -16.92
C LEU A 104 4.12 14.95 -16.24
N LEU A 105 3.61 13.73 -16.38
CA LEU A 105 4.29 12.52 -15.91
C LEU A 105 5.66 12.35 -16.58
N ALA A 106 5.74 12.51 -17.91
CA ALA A 106 7.01 12.42 -18.64
C ALA A 106 8.02 13.50 -18.19
N TYR A 107 7.53 14.70 -17.87
CA TYR A 107 8.38 15.77 -17.34
C TYR A 107 8.89 15.44 -15.93
N ALA A 108 8.04 14.95 -15.03
CA ALA A 108 8.42 14.53 -13.69
C ALA A 108 9.47 13.41 -13.72
N GLN A 109 9.30 12.41 -14.60
CA GLN A 109 10.29 11.34 -14.80
C GLN A 109 11.65 11.89 -15.25
N ARG A 110 11.66 12.88 -16.15
CA ARG A 110 12.90 13.53 -16.62
C ARG A 110 13.63 14.28 -15.51
N LEU A 111 12.90 14.94 -14.62
CA LEU A 111 13.47 15.62 -13.46
C LEU A 111 14.19 14.63 -12.53
N ASN A 112 13.60 13.45 -12.31
CA ASN A 112 14.17 12.42 -11.44
C ASN A 112 15.42 11.74 -12.03
N SER A 113 15.57 11.76 -13.37
CA SER A 113 16.77 11.24 -14.06
C SER A 113 17.94 12.23 -14.14
N LYS A 114 17.81 13.46 -13.63
CA LYS A 114 18.95 14.37 -13.45
C LYS A 114 19.47 14.26 -12.02
N PRO A 115 20.79 14.16 -11.78
CA PRO A 115 21.31 14.12 -10.42
C PRO A 115 20.92 15.40 -9.68
N GLN A 116 20.27 15.26 -8.53
CA GLN A 116 20.10 16.36 -7.58
C GLN A 116 21.51 16.76 -7.14
N LYS A 117 21.91 18.00 -7.46
CA LYS A 117 23.18 18.59 -7.02
C LYS A 117 23.14 18.91 -5.53
#